data_AF-A0A968HIS9-F1
#
_entry.id   AF-A0A968HIS9-F1
#
_cell.length_a   1.000
_cell.length_b   1.000
_cell.length_c   1.000
_cell.angle_alpha   90.00
_cell.angle_beta   90.00
_cell.angle_gamma   90.00
#
_symmetry.space_group_name_H-M   'P 1'
#
loop_
_entity.id
_entity.type
_entity.pdbx_description
1 polymer ?
#
loop_
_entity_poly.entity_id
_entity_poly.type
_entity_poly.pdbx_seq_one_letter_code
_entity_poly.pdbx_strand_id
1 'polypeptide(L)'
;MQNKPAAHGDNEIMSARVGETCMAYSVSALRNRLKELYPELQEQGVSLSLNFDSESQGYSLTLSKGNKMLLTHIDKTDAESCMGGVRYAYLDAVVERFVNKFVFGD
;
A
#
# COMPACT_ATOMS: atom_id res chain seq x y z
N MET A 1 -37.06 -37.81 26.67
CA MET A 1 -37.89 -36.61 26.91
C MET A 1 -37.03 -35.38 26.62
N GLN A 2 -37.47 -34.54 25.67
CA GLN A 2 -37.06 -33.15 25.41
C GLN A 2 -35.59 -32.96 24.94
N ASN A 3 -35.24 -32.98 23.66
CA ASN A 3 -35.61 -32.08 22.55
C ASN A 3 -34.97 -30.67 22.67
N LYS A 4 -33.96 -30.36 21.85
CA LYS A 4 -33.91 -29.20 20.93
C LYS A 4 -32.55 -29.13 20.17
N PRO A 5 -32.52 -29.25 18.83
CA PRO A 5 -31.44 -28.70 18.02
C PRO A 5 -31.84 -27.31 17.49
N ALA A 6 -30.94 -26.35 17.57
CA ALA A 6 -30.99 -25.07 16.85
C ALA A 6 -29.57 -24.82 16.37
N ALA A 7 -29.25 -25.10 15.10
CA ALA A 7 -29.46 -24.20 13.95
C ALA A 7 -28.80 -22.83 14.17
N HIS A 8 -27.72 -22.58 13.42
CA HIS A 8 -27.57 -21.45 12.49
C HIS A 8 -26.11 -20.95 12.45
N GLY A 9 -25.59 -20.77 11.24
CA GLY A 9 -24.43 -19.91 11.02
C GLY A 9 -23.42 -20.43 10.00
N ASP A 10 -23.86 -20.59 8.75
CA ASP A 10 -22.98 -20.41 7.60
C ASP A 10 -22.17 -19.09 7.71
N ASN A 11 -21.00 -19.10 7.06
CA ASN A 11 -20.25 -17.93 6.62
C ASN A 11 -19.31 -17.28 7.66
N GLU A 12 -18.07 -17.78 7.73
CA GLU A 12 -16.96 -16.97 8.23
C GLU A 12 -16.70 -15.86 7.19
N ILE A 13 -17.30 -14.73 7.49
CA ILE A 13 -17.23 -13.43 6.84
C ILE A 13 -15.78 -13.10 6.43
N MET A 14 -15.54 -13.07 5.13
CA MET A 14 -14.60 -12.13 4.53
C MET A 14 -14.97 -10.72 4.98
N SER A 15 -13.96 -9.98 5.43
CA SER A 15 -13.87 -8.52 5.50
C SER A 15 -13.95 -7.88 6.88
N ALA A 16 -12.83 -7.20 7.16
CA ALA A 16 -12.71 -5.97 7.90
C ALA A 16 -12.98 -6.00 9.41
N ARG A 17 -11.86 -5.95 10.16
CA ARG A 17 -11.63 -4.91 11.17
C ARG A 17 -10.13 -4.66 11.26
N VAL A 18 -9.65 -3.74 10.43
CA VAL A 18 -8.48 -2.94 10.78
C VAL A 18 -8.88 -2.16 12.04
N GLY A 19 -8.46 -2.66 13.20
CA GLY A 19 -8.60 -1.99 14.48
C GLY A 19 -7.60 -0.84 14.59
N GLU A 20 -8.15 0.35 14.89
CA GLU A 20 -7.69 1.43 15.77
C GLU A 20 -6.22 1.44 16.28
N THR A 21 -5.51 2.54 16.55
CA THR A 21 -5.53 4.00 16.28
C THR A 21 -4.21 4.54 16.91
N CYS A 22 -3.58 5.55 16.30
CA CYS A 22 -2.51 6.43 16.81
C CYS A 22 -1.04 5.93 16.95
N MET A 23 -0.19 6.44 16.04
CA MET A 23 1.24 6.80 16.20
C MET A 23 2.33 5.73 16.21
N ALA A 24 2.22 4.76 15.31
CA ALA A 24 3.37 4.17 14.62
C ALA A 24 2.87 3.62 13.29
N TYR A 25 2.91 4.42 12.22
CA TYR A 25 2.56 3.89 10.91
C TYR A 25 3.63 2.89 10.51
N SER A 26 3.31 1.62 10.70
CA SER A 26 4.17 0.54 10.28
C SER A 26 4.33 0.63 8.76
N VAL A 27 5.53 0.35 8.27
CA VAL A 27 5.86 0.28 6.83
C VAL A 27 4.77 -0.46 6.04
N SER A 28 4.26 -1.55 6.61
CA SER A 28 3.18 -2.35 6.04
C SER A 28 1.87 -1.58 5.83
N ALA A 29 1.49 -0.68 6.76
CA ALA A 29 0.28 0.12 6.67
C ALA A 29 0.38 1.16 5.56
N LEU A 30 1.50 1.90 5.50
CA LEU A 30 1.76 2.88 4.44
C LEU A 30 1.80 2.19 3.08
N ARG A 31 2.51 1.05 2.98
CA ARG A 31 2.54 0.23 1.77
C ARG A 31 1.15 -0.19 1.31
N ASN A 32 0.30 -0.66 2.22
CA ASN A 32 -1.04 -1.11 1.86
C ASN A 32 -1.88 0.07 1.35
N ARG A 33 -1.76 1.23 2.01
CA ARG A 33 -2.43 2.45 1.57
C ARG A 33 -2.02 2.88 0.16
N LEU A 34 -0.73 2.84 -0.17
CA LEU A 34 -0.28 3.14 -1.53
C LEU A 34 -0.86 2.16 -2.56
N LYS A 35 -0.98 0.86 -2.23
CA LYS A 35 -1.61 -0.11 -3.14
C LYS A 35 -3.08 0.19 -3.39
N GLU A 36 -3.81 0.63 -2.36
CA GLU A 36 -5.21 1.07 -2.52
C GLU A 36 -5.35 2.36 -3.32
N LEU A 37 -4.40 3.28 -3.18
CA LEU A 37 -4.38 4.55 -3.93
C LEU A 37 -4.01 4.36 -5.40
N TYR A 38 -3.12 3.40 -5.70
CA TYR A 38 -2.59 3.12 -7.02
C TYR A 38 -2.88 1.67 -7.45
N PRO A 39 -4.17 1.28 -7.59
CA PRO A 39 -4.53 -0.08 -8.02
C PRO A 39 -4.01 -0.37 -9.43
N GLU A 40 -3.89 0.67 -10.27
CA GLU A 40 -3.33 0.59 -11.63
C GLU A 40 -1.93 -0.02 -11.67
N LEU A 41 -1.10 0.21 -10.64
CA LEU A 41 0.22 -0.40 -10.55
C LEU A 41 0.10 -1.91 -10.42
N GLN A 42 -0.82 -2.40 -9.59
CA GLN A 42 -1.06 -3.83 -9.45
C GLN A 42 -1.65 -4.42 -10.74
N GLU A 43 -2.59 -3.72 -11.39
CA GLU A 43 -3.19 -4.16 -12.65
C GLU A 43 -2.14 -4.29 -13.77
N GLN A 44 -1.15 -3.39 -13.78
CA GLN A 44 -0.04 -3.38 -14.72
C GLN A 44 1.09 -4.38 -14.34
N GLY A 45 0.94 -5.14 -13.26
CA GLY A 45 1.93 -6.11 -12.77
C GLY A 45 3.16 -5.49 -12.11
N VAL A 46 3.04 -4.25 -11.60
CA VAL A 46 4.09 -3.55 -10.86
C VAL A 46 4.01 -3.94 -9.39
N SER A 47 5.12 -4.45 -8.87
CA SER A 47 5.31 -4.75 -7.46
C SER A 47 5.72 -3.49 -6.71
N LEU A 48 4.90 -3.10 -5.73
CA LEU A 48 5.20 -2.01 -4.80
C LEU A 48 5.71 -2.57 -3.48
N SER A 49 6.93 -2.17 -3.11
CA SER A 49 7.61 -2.50 -1.86
C SER A 49 8.01 -1.21 -1.15
N LEU A 50 7.80 -1.17 0.16
CA LEU A 50 8.19 -0.04 0.99
C LEU A 50 9.11 -0.58 2.08
N ASN A 51 10.20 0.11 2.38
CA ASN A 51 11.11 -0.23 3.46
C ASN A 51 11.41 1.00 4.31
N PHE A 52 11.40 0.89 5.63
CA PHE A 52 11.83 2.00 6.49
C PHE A 52 13.34 2.00 6.59
N ASP A 53 13.94 3.13 6.28
CA ASP A 53 15.34 3.39 6.42
C ASP A 53 15.57 4.13 7.74
N SER A 54 16.13 3.43 8.72
CA SER A 54 16.38 4.00 10.05
C SER A 54 17.55 4.99 10.05
N GLU A 55 18.43 4.90 9.05
CA GLU A 55 19.62 5.74 8.90
C GLU A 55 19.23 7.14 8.40
N SER A 56 18.43 7.20 7.35
CA SER A 56 17.89 8.45 6.80
C SER A 56 16.59 8.91 7.47
N GLN A 57 16.11 8.16 8.47
CA GLN A 57 14.80 8.36 9.13
C GLN A 57 13.63 8.54 8.13
N GLY A 58 13.65 7.78 7.04
CA GLY A 58 12.70 7.91 5.93
C GLY A 58 12.23 6.55 5.42
N TYR A 59 11.49 6.56 4.32
CA TYR A 59 10.92 5.38 3.70
C TYR A 59 11.42 5.25 2.26
N SER A 60 12.01 4.11 1.96
CA SER A 60 12.46 3.77 0.63
C SER A 60 11.34 2.99 -0.07
N LEU A 61 10.69 3.63 -1.04
CA LEU A 61 9.68 3.03 -1.90
C LEU A 61 10.34 2.46 -3.15
N THR A 62 10.17 1.16 -3.36
CA THR A 62 10.66 0.43 -4.53
C THR A 62 9.48 -0.01 -5.39
N LEU A 63 9.46 0.43 -6.64
CA LEU A 63 8.58 -0.06 -7.69
C LEU A 63 9.36 -1.00 -8.60
N SER A 64 8.87 -2.22 -8.78
CA SER A 64 9.54 -3.24 -9.59
C SER A 64 8.57 -3.87 -10.59
N LYS A 65 8.95 -3.93 -11.87
CA LYS A 65 8.20 -4.63 -12.92
C LYS A 65 9.17 -5.46 -13.75
N GLY A 66 9.18 -6.78 -13.55
CA GLY A 66 10.15 -7.67 -14.18
C GLY A 66 11.59 -7.28 -13.83
N ASN A 67 12.41 -6.95 -14.84
CA ASN A 67 13.79 -6.51 -14.67
C ASN A 67 13.95 -4.99 -14.42
N LYS A 68 12.85 -4.23 -14.35
CA LYS A 68 12.88 -2.78 -14.20
C LYS A 68 12.54 -2.42 -12.76
N MET A 69 13.40 -1.64 -12.11
CA MET A 69 13.22 -1.18 -10.73
C MET A 69 13.40 0.32 -10.64
N LEU A 70 12.57 0.98 -9.83
CA LEU A 70 12.69 2.37 -9.46
C LEU A 70 12.60 2.47 -7.94
N LEU A 71 13.64 3.03 -7.34
CA LEU A 71 13.72 3.32 -5.92
C LEU A 71 13.51 4.82 -5.74
N THR A 72 12.63 5.21 -4.84
CA THR A 72 12.46 6.60 -4.41
C THR A 72 12.49 6.69 -2.89
N HIS A 73 12.96 7.83 -2.38
CA HIS A 73 13.01 8.12 -0.97
C HIS A 73 11.81 9.00 -0.60
N ILE A 74 11.17 8.70 0.52
CA ILE A 74 10.02 9.40 1.07
C ILE A 74 10.39 9.79 2.50
N ASP A 75 10.53 11.07 2.75
CA ASP A 75 10.78 11.58 4.08
C ASP A 75 9.57 11.33 5.01
N LYS A 76 9.80 11.41 6.32
CA LYS A 76 8.73 11.21 7.32
C LYS A 76 7.54 12.15 7.10
N THR A 77 7.80 13.43 6.83
CA THR A 77 6.78 14.46 6.61
C THR A 77 5.85 14.11 5.44
N ASP A 78 6.43 13.58 4.37
CA ASP A 78 5.73 13.11 3.18
C ASP A 78 4.88 11.87 3.49
N ALA A 79 5.41 10.95 4.29
CA ALA A 79 4.69 9.75 4.74
C ALA A 79 3.49 10.08 5.65
N GLU A 80 3.63 11.07 6.55
CA GLU A 80 2.51 11.55 7.37
C GLU A 80 1.40 12.18 6.52
N SER A 81 1.78 12.95 5.49
CA SER A 81 0.82 13.54 4.54
C SER A 81 0.06 12.47 3.73
N CYS A 82 0.73 11.37 3.38
CA CYS A 82 0.13 10.24 2.68
C CYS A 82 -0.92 9.52 3.55
N MET A 83 -0.66 9.39 4.85
CA MET A 83 -1.63 8.86 5.83
C MET A 83 -2.85 9.78 5.99
N GLY A 84 -2.70 11.09 5.81
CA GLY A 84 -3.79 12.06 5.80
C GLY A 84 -4.77 11.91 4.63
N GLY A 85 -4.51 10.99 3.68
CA GLY A 85 -5.36 10.79 2.51
C GLY A 85 -5.17 11.84 1.41
N VAL A 86 -4.15 12.69 1.53
CA VAL A 86 -3.76 13.60 0.47
C VAL A 86 -2.96 12.81 -0.56
N ARG A 87 -3.46 12.73 -1.80
CA ARG A 87 -2.68 12.17 -2.91
C ARG A 87 -1.38 12.96 -3.01
N TYR A 88 -0.28 12.24 -2.87
CA TYR A 88 1.01 12.87 -2.77
C TYR A 88 1.49 13.17 -4.18
N ALA A 89 1.46 14.44 -4.59
CA ALA A 89 1.81 14.85 -5.96
C ALA A 89 3.20 14.34 -6.39
N TYR A 90 4.13 14.21 -5.44
CA TYR A 90 5.43 13.60 -5.67
C TYR A 90 5.34 12.10 -5.98
N LEU A 91 4.51 11.34 -5.25
CA LEU A 91 4.31 9.91 -5.55
C LEU A 91 3.57 9.71 -6.87
N ASP A 92 2.56 10.52 -7.16
CA ASP A 92 1.88 10.52 -8.46
C ASP A 92 2.89 10.75 -9.58
N ALA A 93 3.77 11.76 -9.47
CA ALA A 93 4.81 12.00 -10.46
C ALA A 93 5.80 10.84 -10.58
N VAL A 94 6.17 10.18 -9.47
CA VAL A 94 7.05 9.00 -9.48
C VAL A 94 6.38 7.82 -10.17
N VAL A 95 5.11 7.55 -9.84
CA VAL A 95 4.30 6.47 -10.40
C VAL A 95 4.05 6.72 -11.88
N GLU A 96 3.61 7.91 -12.27
CA GLU A 96 3.42 8.31 -13.65
C GLU A 96 4.73 8.20 -14.44
N ARG A 97 5.85 8.68 -13.88
CA ARG A 97 7.16 8.52 -14.51
C ARG A 97 7.53 7.06 -14.70
N PHE A 98 7.27 6.20 -13.70
CA PHE A 98 7.51 4.76 -13.82
C PHE A 98 6.64 4.15 -14.92
N VAL A 99 5.33 4.38 -14.86
CA VAL A 99 4.36 3.82 -15.79
C VAL A 99 4.62 4.32 -17.20
N ASN A 100 4.76 5.62 -17.41
CA ASN A 100 5.07 6.20 -18.72
C ASN A 100 6.39 5.65 -19.29
N LYS A 101 7.45 5.59 -18.48
CA LYS A 101 8.77 5.16 -18.93
C LYS A 101 8.91 3.65 -19.13
N PHE A 102 8.12 2.84 -18.42
CA PHE A 102 8.30 1.38 -18.39
C PHE A 102 7.12 0.56 -18.90
N VAL A 103 5.93 1.13 -18.94
CA VAL A 103 4.68 0.50 -19.41
C VAL A 103 4.26 1.05 -20.78
N PHE A 104 4.28 2.36 -20.98
CA PHE A 104 3.82 2.97 -22.24
C PHE A 104 4.94 3.28 -23.24
N GLY A 105 6.17 3.53 -22.79
CA GLY A 105 7.31 3.86 -23.64
C GLY A 105 8.06 2.64 -24.20
N ASP A 106 7.35 1.71 -24.83
CA ASP A 106 7.93 0.67 -25.70
C ASP A 106 8.20 1.22 -27.11
#